data_AF-A0A328YV34-F1
#
_entry.id   AF-A0A328YV34-F1
#
_cell.length_a   1.000
_cell.length_b   1.000
_cell.length_c   1.000
_cell.angle_alpha   90.00
_cell.angle_beta   90.00
_cell.angle_gamma   90.00
#
_symmetry.space_group_name_H-M   'P 1'
#
loop_
_entity.id
_entity.type
_entity.pdbx_description
1 polymer ?
#
loop_
_entity_poly.entity_id
_entity_poly.type
_entity_poly.pdbx_seq_one_letter_code
_entity_poly.pdbx_strand_id
1 'polypeptide(L)'
;MASQLLLRMYLERRDARFLAPLRKAIDFVVNAQFGPEWGIASGGWPQRFPHFPGSVGSMPSPYPAQVPAGAHQGMEDGDYTLHVTFNDDVMGENIKFLTMCVVALGETRLVPSIQSAMECMRLMQQTGPQAGWSLQHLSRPMDGRPAGAPAGARSYEPRSLATHTTQTNIRQLFNYFQLTGDRKYLARIPEAIAWLKTCPLPAAAVAANSLLGGGRTHPTFVELGTNDPLYVHRYGSNIHNGGYYADKDYTNTLSHYSAGRAIDIAGLESTHARLAAMSDRDVADMVARSPLRGGATRALPTYFSIREVDFPDLFVGATMATPTVPESEAQGLVQDLGQKSYWTSPVPEIVNAYQGDGPAAAYTGTAYRSKHVGDPYDTSPYPADNPPDVAPYVKKDKPQFIVTSEWIRRMGRLIAYIAPVR
;
A
#
# COMPACT_ATOMS: atom_id res chain seq x y z
N MET A 1 -2.00 -8.09 -7.78
CA MET A 1 -1.37 -9.44 -7.62
C MET A 1 -2.08 -10.58 -8.35
N ALA A 2 -3.29 -11.02 -7.98
CA ALA A 2 -3.93 -12.21 -8.59
C ALA A 2 -4.08 -12.12 -10.12
N SER A 3 -4.45 -10.95 -10.65
CA SER A 3 -4.56 -10.71 -12.10
C SER A 3 -3.21 -10.81 -12.82
N GLN A 4 -2.12 -10.36 -12.18
CA GLN A 4 -0.76 -10.49 -12.71
C GLN A 4 -0.33 -11.97 -12.75
N LEU A 5 -0.71 -12.78 -11.73
CA LEU A 5 -0.48 -14.22 -11.74
C LEU A 5 -1.25 -14.90 -12.89
N LEU A 6 -2.54 -14.59 -13.07
CA LEU A 6 -3.33 -15.12 -14.20
C LEU A 6 -2.70 -14.75 -15.55
N LEU A 7 -2.24 -13.51 -15.70
CA LEU A 7 -1.51 -13.06 -16.89
C LEU A 7 -0.26 -13.91 -17.11
N ARG A 8 0.56 -14.14 -16.07
CA ARG A 8 1.78 -14.94 -16.17
C ARG A 8 1.49 -16.40 -16.53
N MET A 9 0.49 -17.01 -15.88
CA MET A 9 0.06 -18.39 -16.13
C MET A 9 -0.44 -18.56 -17.56
N TYR A 10 -1.20 -17.59 -18.08
CA TYR A 10 -1.60 -17.57 -19.48
C TYR A 10 -0.38 -17.43 -20.39
N LEU A 11 0.51 -16.47 -20.17
CA LEU A 11 1.64 -16.21 -21.07
C LEU A 11 2.66 -17.35 -21.14
N GLU A 12 2.83 -18.13 -20.06
CA GLU A 12 3.82 -19.22 -20.00
C GLU A 12 3.58 -20.31 -21.05
N ARG A 13 2.31 -20.69 -21.27
CA ARG A 13 1.96 -21.76 -22.23
C ARG A 13 0.84 -21.41 -23.19
N ARG A 14 0.30 -20.20 -23.10
CA ARG A 14 -0.96 -19.77 -23.76
C ARG A 14 -2.12 -20.73 -23.51
N ASP A 15 -2.16 -21.28 -22.31
CA ASP A 15 -3.20 -22.25 -21.93
C ASP A 15 -4.57 -21.55 -21.82
N ALA A 16 -5.50 -21.98 -22.67
CA ALA A 16 -6.83 -21.39 -22.80
C ALA A 16 -7.63 -21.37 -21.48
N ARG A 17 -7.30 -22.24 -20.52
CA ARG A 17 -7.94 -22.27 -19.19
C ARG A 17 -7.76 -20.96 -18.43
N PHE A 18 -6.65 -20.25 -18.65
CA PHE A 18 -6.37 -18.97 -18.00
C PHE A 18 -6.90 -17.77 -18.79
N LEU A 19 -7.21 -17.93 -20.09
CA LEU A 19 -7.63 -16.81 -20.93
C LEU A 19 -8.97 -16.19 -20.47
N ALA A 20 -9.98 -17.03 -20.22
CA ALA A 20 -11.30 -16.52 -19.79
C ALA A 20 -11.24 -15.84 -18.41
N PRO A 21 -10.60 -16.43 -17.37
CA PRO A 21 -10.37 -15.73 -16.10
C PRO A 21 -9.55 -14.44 -16.24
N LEU A 22 -8.51 -14.44 -17.07
CA LEU A 22 -7.68 -13.25 -17.31
C LEU A 22 -8.50 -12.12 -17.94
N ARG A 23 -9.30 -12.41 -18.96
CA ARG A 23 -10.20 -11.42 -19.58
C ARG A 23 -11.18 -10.84 -18.56
N LYS A 24 -11.80 -11.69 -17.74
CA LYS A 24 -12.66 -11.23 -16.64
C LYS A 24 -11.93 -10.32 -15.66
N ALA A 25 -10.66 -10.62 -15.33
CA ALA A 25 -9.87 -9.78 -14.45
C ALA A 25 -9.52 -8.42 -15.09
N ILE A 26 -9.19 -8.39 -16.38
CA ILE A 26 -8.96 -7.14 -17.13
C ILE A 26 -10.25 -6.31 -17.16
N ASP A 27 -11.37 -6.92 -17.54
CA ASP A 27 -12.64 -6.24 -17.66
C ASP A 27 -13.15 -5.78 -16.29
N PHE A 28 -12.91 -6.52 -15.22
CA PHE A 28 -13.19 -6.08 -13.85
C PHE A 28 -12.46 -4.78 -13.51
N VAL A 29 -11.15 -4.71 -13.77
CA VAL A 29 -10.36 -3.51 -13.48
C VAL A 29 -10.85 -2.34 -14.33
N VAL A 30 -11.14 -2.54 -15.62
CA VAL A 30 -11.64 -1.47 -16.49
C VAL A 30 -13.04 -1.01 -16.05
N ASN A 31 -13.96 -1.93 -15.77
CA ASN A 31 -15.34 -1.62 -15.42
C ASN A 31 -15.48 -0.99 -14.03
N ALA A 32 -14.53 -1.24 -13.12
CA ALA A 32 -14.49 -0.62 -11.81
C ALA A 32 -14.02 0.84 -11.84
N GLN A 33 -13.40 1.29 -12.94
CA GLN A 33 -12.84 2.63 -13.05
C GLN A 33 -13.96 3.69 -13.10
N PHE A 34 -13.81 4.77 -12.35
CA PHE A 34 -14.74 5.90 -12.43
C PHE A 34 -14.69 6.54 -13.82
N GLY A 35 -15.86 6.71 -14.44
CA GLY A 35 -16.00 7.32 -15.76
C GLY A 35 -15.90 8.85 -15.76
N PRO A 36 -15.91 9.49 -16.95
CA PRO A 36 -15.84 10.95 -17.11
C PRO A 36 -16.91 11.73 -16.32
N GLU A 37 -18.07 11.13 -16.09
CA GLU A 37 -19.18 11.70 -15.32
C GLU A 37 -18.82 11.98 -13.84
N TRP A 38 -17.72 11.41 -13.34
CA TRP A 38 -17.21 11.61 -11.98
C TRP A 38 -16.22 12.78 -11.85
N GLY A 39 -16.00 13.56 -12.92
CA GLY A 39 -15.18 14.77 -12.88
C GLY A 39 -13.73 14.49 -12.47
N ILE A 40 -13.26 15.11 -11.38
CA ILE A 40 -11.88 14.92 -10.88
C ILE A 40 -11.56 13.47 -10.47
N ALA A 41 -12.58 12.68 -10.15
CA ALA A 41 -12.43 11.26 -9.82
C ALA A 41 -12.36 10.35 -11.06
N SER A 42 -12.63 10.88 -12.27
CA SER A 42 -12.52 10.13 -13.54
C SER A 42 -11.13 9.50 -13.68
N GLY A 43 -11.09 8.21 -13.99
CA GLY A 43 -9.86 7.41 -14.04
C GLY A 43 -9.46 6.78 -12.70
N GLY A 44 -10.05 7.23 -11.59
CA GLY A 44 -9.91 6.66 -10.25
C GLY A 44 -10.50 5.26 -10.10
N TRP A 45 -10.16 4.58 -9.00
CA TRP A 45 -10.81 3.32 -8.62
C TRP A 45 -11.42 3.38 -7.21
N PRO A 46 -12.60 2.78 -7.01
CA PRO A 46 -13.10 2.46 -5.69
C PRO A 46 -12.27 1.33 -5.06
N GLN A 47 -12.35 1.19 -3.74
CA GLN A 47 -11.74 0.05 -3.06
C GLN A 47 -12.48 -1.26 -3.36
N ARG A 48 -13.81 -1.19 -3.54
CA ARG A 48 -14.66 -2.36 -3.82
C ARG A 48 -15.55 -2.12 -5.03
N PHE A 49 -15.65 -3.15 -5.87
CA PHE A 49 -16.51 -3.15 -7.04
C PHE A 49 -17.07 -4.57 -7.28
N PRO A 50 -18.35 -4.74 -7.65
CA PRO A 50 -19.41 -3.72 -7.57
C PRO A 50 -19.62 -3.25 -6.13
N HIS A 51 -20.30 -2.11 -5.95
CA HIS A 51 -20.60 -1.59 -4.62
C HIS A 51 -21.40 -2.60 -3.80
N PHE A 52 -20.98 -2.81 -2.54
CA PHE A 52 -21.72 -3.58 -1.57
C PHE A 52 -22.07 -2.70 -0.35
N PRO A 53 -23.34 -2.31 -0.17
CA PRO A 53 -23.75 -1.36 0.87
C PRO A 53 -23.60 -1.91 2.30
N GLY A 54 -23.53 -3.23 2.47
CA GLY A 54 -23.28 -3.86 3.76
C GLY A 54 -21.84 -3.68 4.29
N SER A 55 -20.94 -3.07 3.51
CA SER A 55 -19.54 -2.86 3.92
C SER A 55 -19.38 -1.95 5.14
N VAL A 56 -20.39 -1.13 5.45
CA VAL A 56 -20.39 -0.17 6.57
C VAL A 56 -21.55 -0.36 7.55
N GLY A 57 -22.41 -1.35 7.32
CA GLY A 57 -23.69 -1.49 8.05
C GLY A 57 -23.61 -2.14 9.44
N SER A 58 -22.45 -2.59 9.89
CA SER A 58 -22.35 -3.58 10.99
C SER A 58 -21.40 -3.24 12.14
N MET A 59 -20.96 -1.99 12.30
CA MET A 59 -20.03 -1.62 13.37
C MET A 59 -20.52 -0.42 14.20
N PRO A 60 -21.48 -0.60 15.12
CA PRO A 60 -21.77 0.43 16.12
C PRO A 60 -20.49 0.72 16.93
N SER A 61 -20.25 1.97 17.32
CA SER A 61 -19.14 2.30 18.22
C SER A 61 -19.52 1.87 19.65
N PRO A 62 -18.94 0.79 20.21
CA PRO A 62 -19.30 0.35 21.55
C PRO A 62 -18.67 1.30 22.58
N TYR A 63 -19.42 1.73 23.60
CA TYR A 63 -18.88 2.57 24.69
C TYR A 63 -18.16 3.87 24.24
N PRO A 64 -18.83 4.75 23.46
CA PRO A 64 -18.22 5.98 22.96
C PRO A 64 -17.74 6.94 24.08
N ALA A 65 -18.25 6.79 25.29
CA ALA A 65 -17.78 7.53 26.47
C ALA A 65 -16.31 7.24 26.85
N GLN A 66 -15.69 6.17 26.32
CA GLN A 66 -14.26 5.88 26.48
C GLN A 66 -13.36 6.66 25.52
N VAL A 67 -13.95 7.38 24.55
CA VAL A 67 -13.21 8.22 23.60
C VAL A 67 -12.93 9.57 24.26
N PRO A 68 -11.67 10.05 24.25
CA PRO A 68 -11.34 11.37 24.78
C PRO A 68 -12.15 12.47 24.08
N ALA A 69 -12.52 13.51 24.83
CA ALA A 69 -13.23 14.65 24.27
C ALA A 69 -12.37 15.33 23.18
N GLY A 70 -12.96 15.57 22.01
CA GLY A 70 -12.28 16.18 20.86
C GLY A 70 -11.49 15.21 19.99
N ALA A 71 -11.43 13.91 20.32
CA ALA A 71 -10.82 12.91 19.45
C ALA A 71 -11.71 12.61 18.22
N HIS A 72 -11.05 12.24 17.13
CA HIS A 72 -11.66 11.73 15.91
C HIS A 72 -12.08 10.28 16.09
N GLN A 73 -13.25 9.89 15.59
CA GLN A 73 -13.71 8.51 15.64
C GLN A 73 -14.60 8.16 14.45
N GLY A 74 -14.46 6.91 13.98
CA GLY A 74 -15.40 6.29 13.06
C GLY A 74 -15.08 6.57 11.60
N MET A 75 -16.03 6.26 10.73
CA MET A 75 -15.93 6.46 9.28
C MET A 75 -16.48 7.85 8.93
N GLU A 76 -15.72 8.91 9.24
CA GLU A 76 -16.15 10.32 9.14
C GLU A 76 -16.74 10.73 7.77
N ASP A 77 -16.41 9.98 6.73
CA ASP A 77 -16.82 10.22 5.34
C ASP A 77 -17.68 9.07 4.76
N GLY A 78 -18.35 8.31 5.63
CA GLY A 78 -19.29 7.26 5.25
C GLY A 78 -18.65 6.03 4.61
N ASP A 79 -19.29 5.49 3.58
CA ASP A 79 -18.83 4.28 2.88
C ASP A 79 -17.56 4.54 2.06
N TYR A 80 -16.43 4.36 2.73
CA TYR A 80 -15.10 4.57 2.18
C TYR A 80 -14.77 3.66 0.99
N THR A 81 -15.52 2.58 0.80
CA THR A 81 -15.28 1.65 -0.31
C THR A 81 -15.61 2.25 -1.67
N LEU A 82 -16.32 3.39 -1.69
CA LEU A 82 -16.71 4.15 -2.86
C LEU A 82 -15.79 5.35 -3.17
N HIS A 83 -14.76 5.60 -2.36
CA HIS A 83 -13.84 6.72 -2.56
C HIS A 83 -12.74 6.37 -3.57
N VAL A 84 -12.14 7.38 -4.19
CA VAL A 84 -10.92 7.17 -4.98
C VAL A 84 -9.82 6.72 -4.04
N THR A 85 -9.32 5.50 -4.22
CA THR A 85 -8.47 4.83 -3.23
C THR A 85 -7.01 4.81 -3.67
N PHE A 86 -6.13 5.47 -2.91
CA PHE A 86 -4.68 5.38 -3.03
C PHE A 86 -4.06 4.43 -1.99
N ASN A 87 -4.80 4.11 -0.92
CA ASN A 87 -4.38 3.15 0.09
C ASN A 87 -3.90 1.84 -0.55
N ASP A 88 -2.83 1.25 -0.01
CA ASP A 88 -2.18 0.03 -0.52
C ASP A 88 -1.77 0.09 -2.00
N ASP A 89 -1.55 1.30 -2.55
CA ASP A 89 -1.19 1.55 -3.95
C ASP A 89 -2.15 0.93 -4.99
N VAL A 90 -3.45 0.85 -4.66
CA VAL A 90 -4.50 0.29 -5.55
C VAL A 90 -4.40 0.85 -6.97
N MET A 91 -4.23 2.17 -7.08
CA MET A 91 -4.14 2.84 -8.38
C MET A 91 -2.85 2.49 -9.14
N GLY A 92 -1.69 2.53 -8.48
CA GLY A 92 -0.41 2.17 -9.10
C GLY A 92 -0.39 0.71 -9.57
N GLU A 93 -0.89 -0.21 -8.75
CA GLU A 93 -0.97 -1.64 -9.09
C GLU A 93 -1.91 -1.94 -10.26
N ASN A 94 -3.05 -1.23 -10.34
CA ASN A 94 -3.97 -1.35 -11.46
C ASN A 94 -3.33 -0.83 -12.75
N ILE A 95 -2.70 0.35 -12.72
CA ILE A 95 -2.00 0.92 -13.88
C ILE A 95 -0.88 -0.02 -14.35
N LYS A 96 -0.11 -0.58 -13.41
CA LYS A 96 0.96 -1.53 -13.70
C LYS A 96 0.41 -2.78 -14.39
N PHE A 97 -0.65 -3.39 -13.84
CA PHE A 97 -1.29 -4.56 -14.43
C PHE A 97 -1.81 -4.29 -15.84
N LEU A 98 -2.52 -3.19 -16.07
CA LEU A 98 -3.01 -2.81 -17.39
C LEU A 98 -1.86 -2.57 -18.37
N THR A 99 -0.77 -1.94 -17.92
CA THR A 99 0.44 -1.72 -18.73
C THR A 99 1.08 -3.05 -19.13
N MET A 100 1.16 -4.03 -18.22
CA MET A 100 1.65 -5.38 -18.54
C MET A 100 0.78 -6.07 -19.59
N CYS A 101 -0.55 -5.89 -19.54
CA CYS A 101 -1.46 -6.40 -20.57
C CYS A 101 -1.23 -5.71 -21.94
N VAL A 102 -1.02 -4.40 -21.98
CA VAL A 102 -0.63 -3.69 -23.21
C VAL A 102 0.64 -4.29 -23.80
N VAL A 103 1.67 -4.48 -22.99
CA VAL A 103 2.97 -5.01 -23.42
C VAL A 103 2.89 -6.46 -23.91
N ALA A 104 2.25 -7.32 -23.13
CA ALA A 104 2.33 -8.77 -23.35
C ALA A 104 1.24 -9.32 -24.27
N LEU A 105 0.07 -8.66 -24.30
CA LEU A 105 -1.08 -9.08 -25.09
C LEU A 105 -1.37 -8.16 -26.27
N GLY A 106 -0.80 -6.95 -26.29
CA GLY A 106 -1.08 -5.95 -27.34
C GLY A 106 -2.43 -5.25 -27.16
N GLU A 107 -3.00 -5.27 -25.95
CA GLU A 107 -4.32 -4.70 -25.62
C GLU A 107 -4.29 -3.16 -25.54
N THR A 108 -4.01 -2.50 -26.66
CA THR A 108 -3.87 -1.02 -26.74
C THR A 108 -5.15 -0.27 -26.36
N ARG A 109 -6.31 -0.94 -26.37
CA ARG A 109 -7.58 -0.40 -25.83
C ARG A 109 -7.50 0.02 -24.36
N LEU A 110 -6.51 -0.47 -23.62
CA LEU A 110 -6.32 -0.17 -22.20
C LEU A 110 -5.54 1.15 -21.97
N VAL A 111 -4.88 1.68 -23.00
CA VAL A 111 -4.06 2.90 -22.89
C VAL A 111 -4.88 4.11 -22.42
N PRO A 112 -6.11 4.37 -22.93
CA PRO A 112 -6.93 5.46 -22.40
C PRO A 112 -7.26 5.33 -20.91
N SER A 113 -7.58 4.11 -20.43
CA SER A 113 -7.81 3.85 -19.00
C SER A 113 -6.57 4.07 -18.15
N ILE A 114 -5.39 3.71 -18.67
CA ILE A 114 -4.11 3.99 -18.01
C ILE A 114 -3.89 5.51 -17.90
N GLN A 115 -4.08 6.25 -18.99
CA GLN A 115 -3.87 7.69 -19.04
C GLN A 115 -4.85 8.47 -18.15
N SER A 116 -6.13 8.09 -18.12
CA SER A 116 -7.12 8.72 -17.24
C SER A 116 -6.76 8.51 -15.77
N ALA A 117 -6.27 7.32 -15.41
CA ALA A 117 -5.82 7.04 -14.06
C ALA A 117 -4.61 7.88 -13.63
N MET A 118 -3.63 8.05 -14.53
CA MET A 118 -2.48 8.93 -14.29
C MET A 118 -2.93 10.38 -14.05
N GLU A 119 -3.91 10.87 -14.83
CA GLU A 119 -4.48 12.21 -14.61
C GLU A 119 -5.23 12.34 -13.31
N CYS A 120 -6.05 11.34 -12.94
CA CYS A 120 -6.76 11.33 -11.66
C CYS A 120 -5.80 11.51 -10.48
N MET A 121 -4.71 10.72 -10.44
CA MET A 121 -3.70 10.84 -9.39
C MET A 121 -3.06 12.23 -9.34
N ARG A 122 -2.67 12.77 -10.50
CA ARG A 122 -2.05 14.10 -10.62
C ARG A 122 -3.01 15.22 -10.18
N LEU A 123 -4.27 15.14 -10.56
CA LEU A 123 -5.30 16.13 -10.24
C LEU A 123 -5.72 16.08 -8.77
N MET A 124 -5.66 14.90 -8.13
CA MET A 124 -6.00 14.71 -6.72
C MET A 124 -4.97 15.29 -5.74
N GLN A 125 -3.82 15.75 -6.22
CA GLN A 125 -2.86 16.47 -5.39
C GLN A 125 -3.53 17.72 -4.83
N GLN A 126 -3.60 17.81 -3.51
CA GLN A 126 -4.17 18.99 -2.85
C GLN A 126 -3.39 20.26 -3.22
N THR A 127 -4.06 21.40 -3.17
CA THR A 127 -3.41 22.71 -3.32
C THR A 127 -2.61 23.04 -2.07
N GLY A 128 -1.57 23.89 -2.21
CA GLY A 128 -0.87 24.45 -1.05
C GLY A 128 -1.85 25.11 -0.06
N PRO A 129 -1.50 25.15 1.25
CA PRO A 129 -0.20 24.81 1.83
C PRO A 129 0.01 23.31 2.12
N GLN A 130 -1.01 22.45 1.93
CA GLN A 130 -0.91 21.02 2.23
C GLN A 130 -0.95 20.18 0.95
N ALA A 131 0.09 20.26 0.12
CA ALA A 131 0.10 19.71 -1.24
C ALA A 131 0.31 18.19 -1.34
N GLY A 132 -0.17 17.43 -0.35
CA GLY A 132 -0.09 15.98 -0.29
C GLY A 132 -1.35 15.26 -0.80
N TRP A 133 -1.43 13.97 -0.50
CA TRP A 133 -2.59 13.09 -0.75
C TRP A 133 -3.03 12.42 0.54
N SER A 134 -4.31 12.10 0.61
CA SER A 134 -4.87 11.18 1.61
C SER A 134 -4.73 9.74 1.14
N LEU A 135 -4.97 8.79 2.05
CA LEU A 135 -5.23 7.38 1.71
C LEU A 135 -6.37 7.25 0.69
N GLN A 136 -7.39 8.10 0.79
CA GLN A 136 -8.51 8.14 -0.15
C GLN A 136 -9.11 9.54 -0.27
N HIS A 137 -9.73 9.80 -1.40
CA HIS A 137 -10.38 11.06 -1.72
C HIS A 137 -11.83 10.83 -2.12
N LEU A 138 -12.72 11.75 -1.74
CA LEU A 138 -14.13 11.67 -2.11
C LEU A 138 -14.29 11.51 -3.63
N SER A 139 -15.01 10.49 -4.07
CA SER A 139 -15.35 10.34 -5.51
C SER A 139 -16.42 11.34 -5.96
N ARG A 140 -17.20 11.87 -5.02
CA ARG A 140 -18.35 12.76 -5.24
C ARG A 140 -18.45 13.77 -4.10
N PRO A 141 -19.10 14.93 -4.29
CA PRO A 141 -19.31 15.87 -3.21
C PRO A 141 -20.09 15.24 -2.05
N MET A 142 -19.69 15.55 -0.82
CA MET A 142 -20.31 15.04 0.40
C MET A 142 -20.15 16.06 1.53
N ASP A 143 -21.22 16.33 2.27
CA ASP A 143 -21.23 17.22 3.43
C ASP A 143 -20.58 18.59 3.18
N GLY A 144 -20.90 19.20 2.02
CA GLY A 144 -20.37 20.50 1.61
C GLY A 144 -18.92 20.47 1.10
N ARG A 145 -18.26 19.31 1.08
CA ARG A 145 -16.90 19.12 0.56
C ARG A 145 -16.95 18.67 -0.90
N PRO A 146 -16.07 19.19 -1.77
CA PRO A 146 -16.07 18.80 -3.18
C PRO A 146 -15.55 17.37 -3.38
N ALA A 147 -15.87 16.78 -4.54
CA ALA A 147 -15.15 15.61 -5.02
C ALA A 147 -13.63 15.92 -5.06
N GLY A 148 -12.83 14.94 -4.69
CA GLY A 148 -11.39 15.07 -4.55
C GLY A 148 -10.89 15.66 -3.23
N ALA A 149 -11.79 16.01 -2.30
CA ALA A 149 -11.38 16.32 -0.93
C ALA A 149 -10.84 15.06 -0.22
N PRO A 150 -9.81 15.17 0.64
CA PRO A 150 -9.31 14.09 1.50
C PRO A 150 -10.44 13.44 2.30
N ALA A 151 -10.51 12.12 2.35
CA ALA A 151 -11.55 11.39 3.07
C ALA A 151 -10.96 10.42 4.12
N GLY A 152 -11.67 10.24 5.23
CA GLY A 152 -11.44 9.14 6.16
C GLY A 152 -11.88 7.79 5.55
N ALA A 153 -11.42 6.71 6.14
CA ALA A 153 -11.85 5.36 5.79
C ALA A 153 -12.35 4.59 7.01
N ARG A 154 -11.65 3.53 7.41
CA ARG A 154 -11.98 2.74 8.59
C ARG A 154 -11.84 3.60 9.84
N SER A 155 -12.36 3.13 10.98
CA SER A 155 -12.33 3.87 12.25
C SER A 155 -10.92 4.23 12.77
N TYR A 156 -9.88 3.59 12.22
CA TYR A 156 -8.47 3.87 12.48
C TYR A 156 -7.76 4.61 11.33
N GLU A 157 -8.51 5.18 10.39
CA GLU A 157 -8.01 5.93 9.23
C GLU A 157 -8.76 7.27 9.14
N PRO A 158 -8.39 8.25 9.99
CA PRO A 158 -9.11 9.51 10.10
C PRO A 158 -9.02 10.33 8.82
N ARG A 159 -9.95 11.27 8.65
CA ARG A 159 -9.92 12.25 7.56
C ARG A 159 -8.65 13.12 7.69
N SER A 160 -7.66 12.84 6.85
CA SER A 160 -6.31 13.39 6.98
C SER A 160 -5.55 13.32 5.66
N LEU A 161 -4.37 13.93 5.59
CA LEU A 161 -3.36 13.58 4.59
C LEU A 161 -2.45 12.48 5.13
N ALA A 162 -1.88 11.69 4.23
CA ALA A 162 -1.02 10.56 4.56
C ALA A 162 0.38 10.73 3.94
N THR A 163 1.41 10.77 4.79
CA THR A 163 2.79 11.09 4.37
C THR A 163 3.38 10.00 3.47
N HIS A 164 3.19 8.73 3.83
CA HIS A 164 3.65 7.60 3.00
C HIS A 164 2.93 7.50 1.66
N THR A 165 1.61 7.71 1.62
CA THR A 165 0.85 7.74 0.37
C THR A 165 1.28 8.88 -0.52
N THR A 166 1.60 10.04 0.07
CA THR A 166 2.18 11.16 -0.68
C THR A 166 3.52 10.78 -1.30
N GLN A 167 4.43 10.15 -0.54
CA GLN A 167 5.68 9.63 -1.11
C GLN A 167 5.44 8.60 -2.23
N THR A 168 4.51 7.65 -2.04
CA THR A 168 4.15 6.67 -3.06
C THR A 168 3.62 7.34 -4.33
N ASN A 169 2.70 8.30 -4.21
CA ASN A 169 2.13 9.02 -5.35
C ASN A 169 3.19 9.88 -6.06
N ILE A 170 4.14 10.50 -5.35
CA ILE A 170 5.28 11.19 -5.98
C ILE A 170 6.10 10.20 -6.84
N ARG A 171 6.40 9.00 -6.31
CA ARG A 171 7.12 7.96 -7.05
C ARG A 171 6.34 7.49 -8.29
N GLN A 172 5.02 7.35 -8.17
CA GLN A 172 4.16 7.02 -9.30
C GLN A 172 4.15 8.14 -10.36
N LEU A 173 4.12 9.41 -9.96
CA LEU A 173 4.24 10.54 -10.90
C LEU A 173 5.59 10.58 -11.63
N PHE A 174 6.69 10.18 -10.98
CA PHE A 174 7.97 9.95 -11.67
C PHE A 174 7.86 8.85 -12.73
N ASN A 175 7.17 7.76 -12.43
CA ASN A 175 6.92 6.70 -13.42
C ASN A 175 6.06 7.21 -14.58
N TYR A 176 5.04 8.02 -14.33
CA TYR A 176 4.15 8.53 -15.38
C TYR A 176 4.86 9.51 -16.31
N PHE A 177 5.74 10.37 -15.77
CA PHE A 177 6.66 11.15 -16.60
C PHE A 177 7.53 10.24 -17.47
N GLN A 178 8.12 9.18 -16.91
CA GLN A 178 8.96 8.28 -17.70
C GLN A 178 8.19 7.55 -18.80
N LEU A 179 6.93 7.17 -18.54
CA LEU A 179 6.06 6.49 -19.50
C LEU A 179 5.59 7.39 -20.64
N THR A 180 5.42 8.69 -20.40
CA THR A 180 4.73 9.61 -21.32
C THR A 180 5.62 10.73 -21.87
N GLY A 181 6.69 11.08 -21.16
CA GLY A 181 7.50 12.28 -21.37
C GLY A 181 6.83 13.58 -20.96
N ASP A 182 5.60 13.53 -20.41
CA ASP A 182 4.83 14.74 -20.12
C ASP A 182 5.29 15.37 -18.79
N ARG A 183 5.93 16.53 -18.90
CA ARG A 183 6.49 17.28 -17.77
C ARG A 183 5.42 17.73 -16.75
N LYS A 184 4.12 17.70 -17.09
CA LYS A 184 3.06 18.01 -16.14
C LYS A 184 3.07 17.09 -14.91
N TYR A 185 3.53 15.84 -15.04
CA TYR A 185 3.63 14.91 -13.92
C TYR A 185 4.73 15.30 -12.93
N LEU A 186 5.71 16.10 -13.35
CA LEU A 186 6.78 16.61 -12.49
C LEU A 186 6.48 17.98 -11.88
N ALA A 187 5.54 18.73 -12.46
CA ALA A 187 5.37 20.16 -12.22
C ALA A 187 5.10 20.51 -10.75
N ARG A 188 4.25 19.75 -10.06
CA ARG A 188 3.81 20.03 -8.68
C ARG A 188 4.45 19.10 -7.63
N ILE A 189 5.37 18.23 -8.02
CA ILE A 189 6.13 17.38 -7.08
C ILE A 189 6.91 18.21 -6.05
N PRO A 190 7.56 19.34 -6.40
CA PRO A 190 8.26 20.17 -5.42
C PRO A 190 7.33 20.68 -4.29
N GLU A 191 6.06 20.97 -4.59
CA GLU A 191 5.09 21.39 -3.57
C GLU A 191 4.83 20.28 -2.54
N ALA A 192 4.67 19.03 -3.01
CA ALA A 192 4.44 17.88 -2.13
C ALA A 192 5.66 17.56 -1.27
N ILE A 193 6.87 17.64 -1.84
CA ILE A 193 8.13 17.48 -1.10
C ILE A 193 8.29 18.59 -0.05
N ALA A 194 7.98 19.84 -0.42
CA ALA A 194 8.01 20.97 0.51
C ALA A 194 7.03 20.77 1.67
N TRP A 195 5.82 20.27 1.41
CA TRP A 195 4.86 19.91 2.46
C TRP A 195 5.36 18.78 3.36
N LEU A 196 5.94 17.70 2.81
CA LEU A 196 6.53 16.63 3.63
C LEU A 196 7.58 17.19 4.61
N LYS A 197 8.42 18.14 4.18
CA LYS A 197 9.39 18.83 5.04
C LYS A 197 8.77 19.61 6.21
N THR A 198 7.49 19.96 6.16
CA THR A 198 6.79 20.62 7.28
C THR A 198 6.15 19.64 8.26
N CYS A 199 6.21 18.33 8.02
CA CYS A 199 5.54 17.32 8.83
C CYS A 199 6.49 16.30 9.50
N PRO A 200 7.67 16.68 10.05
CA PRO A 200 8.50 15.72 10.77
C PRO A 200 7.82 15.26 12.06
N LEU A 201 8.13 14.04 12.50
CA LEU A 201 7.76 13.58 13.85
C LEU A 201 8.41 14.48 14.90
N PRO A 202 7.67 14.93 15.93
CA PRO A 202 8.27 15.65 17.05
C PRO A 202 9.33 14.80 17.75
N ALA A 203 10.48 15.39 18.09
CA ALA A 203 11.56 14.67 18.78
C ALA A 203 11.10 14.06 20.12
N ALA A 204 10.22 14.76 20.85
CA ALA A 204 9.62 14.26 22.08
C ALA A 204 8.76 13.01 21.85
N ALA A 205 8.04 12.94 20.73
CA ALA A 205 7.21 11.78 20.39
C ALA A 205 8.08 10.55 20.11
N VAL A 206 9.18 10.71 19.38
CA VAL A 206 10.14 9.62 19.09
C VAL A 206 10.81 9.12 20.37
N ALA A 207 11.13 10.03 21.31
CA ALA A 207 11.74 9.66 22.58
C ALA A 207 10.75 8.95 23.53
N ALA A 208 9.48 9.37 23.54
CA ALA A 208 8.47 8.86 24.46
C ALA A 208 7.80 7.56 23.97
N ASN A 209 7.73 7.33 22.65
CA ASN A 209 7.07 6.17 22.07
C ASN A 209 8.00 5.40 21.13
N SER A 210 8.45 4.24 21.59
CA SER A 210 9.31 3.33 20.82
C SER A 210 8.73 2.88 19.48
N LEU A 211 7.39 2.87 19.31
CA LEU A 211 6.72 2.55 18.04
C LEU A 211 6.91 3.63 16.98
N LEU A 212 7.28 4.85 17.38
CA LEU A 212 7.66 5.96 16.50
C LEU A 212 9.17 5.99 16.21
N GLY A 213 9.95 5.08 16.79
CA GLY A 213 11.39 4.93 16.51
C GLY A 213 11.70 4.10 15.26
N GLY A 214 12.94 3.63 15.15
CA GLY A 214 13.36 2.69 14.10
C GLY A 214 13.43 3.29 12.69
N GLY A 215 13.86 4.55 12.56
CA GLY A 215 14.03 5.21 11.26
C GLY A 215 12.77 5.87 10.70
N ARG A 216 11.67 5.89 11.45
CA ARG A 216 10.47 6.68 11.11
C ARG A 216 10.78 8.16 11.31
N THR A 217 10.34 8.98 10.37
CA THR A 217 10.64 10.42 10.33
C THR A 217 9.39 11.29 10.30
N HIS A 218 8.24 10.74 9.89
CA HIS A 218 6.99 11.49 9.71
C HIS A 218 5.80 10.72 10.30
N PRO A 219 4.72 11.38 10.76
CA PRO A 219 3.52 10.70 11.19
C PRO A 219 2.81 10.05 10.00
N THR A 220 2.04 9.00 10.25
CA THR A 220 1.22 8.38 9.20
C THR A 220 0.14 9.32 8.70
N PHE A 221 -0.55 10.00 9.62
CA PHE A 221 -1.66 10.90 9.35
C PHE A 221 -1.35 12.32 9.80
N VAL A 222 -1.77 13.28 9.00
CA VAL A 222 -1.59 14.72 9.22
C VAL A 222 -2.95 15.40 9.11
N GLU A 223 -3.33 16.14 10.13
CA GLU A 223 -4.60 16.85 10.20
C GLU A 223 -4.69 17.94 9.12
N LEU A 224 -5.89 18.10 8.57
CA LEU A 224 -6.18 19.12 7.58
C LEU A 224 -6.16 20.51 8.21
N GLY A 225 -5.52 21.47 7.54
CA GLY A 225 -5.43 22.87 7.94
C GLY A 225 -4.27 23.20 8.90
N THR A 226 -3.80 22.26 9.72
CA THR A 226 -2.82 22.53 10.79
C THR A 226 -1.42 21.98 10.52
N ASN A 227 -1.30 20.90 9.74
CA ASN A 227 -0.10 20.05 9.63
C ASN A 227 0.26 19.27 10.92
N ASP A 228 -0.62 19.26 11.91
CA ASP A 228 -0.37 18.52 13.14
C ASP A 228 -0.55 17.01 12.93
N PRO A 229 0.30 16.17 13.52
CA PRO A 229 0.11 14.72 13.52
C PRO A 229 -1.26 14.31 14.09
N LEU A 230 -1.82 13.22 13.54
CA LEU A 230 -2.90 12.46 14.17
C LEU A 230 -2.40 11.06 14.50
N TYR A 231 -2.57 10.67 15.76
CA TYR A 231 -2.15 9.38 16.28
C TYR A 231 -3.38 8.53 16.55
N VAL A 232 -3.33 7.27 16.11
CA VAL A 232 -4.45 6.35 16.25
C VAL A 232 -4.25 5.46 17.47
N HIS A 233 -5.34 5.25 18.20
CA HIS A 233 -5.43 4.50 19.43
C HIS A 233 -6.57 3.49 19.37
N ARG A 234 -6.53 2.51 20.27
CA ARG A 234 -7.66 1.62 20.55
C ARG A 234 -8.08 1.69 22.02
N TYR A 235 -9.35 1.41 22.27
CA TYR A 235 -9.89 1.07 23.59
C TYR A 235 -10.58 -0.29 23.53
N GLY A 236 -10.96 -0.81 24.69
CA GLY A 236 -11.55 -2.14 24.82
C GLY A 236 -10.53 -3.27 24.61
N SER A 237 -11.04 -4.49 24.51
CA SER A 237 -10.24 -5.70 24.43
C SER A 237 -10.60 -6.59 23.23
N ASN A 238 -11.73 -6.39 22.58
CA ASN A 238 -12.13 -7.14 21.39
C ASN A 238 -13.10 -6.30 20.54
N ILE A 239 -13.63 -6.88 19.46
CA ILE A 239 -14.51 -6.17 18.52
C ILE A 239 -15.89 -5.81 19.09
N HIS A 240 -16.35 -6.48 20.16
CA HIS A 240 -17.67 -6.24 20.77
C HIS A 240 -17.65 -5.15 21.84
N ASN A 241 -16.50 -4.87 22.45
CA ASN A 241 -16.38 -3.89 23.55
C ASN A 241 -15.33 -2.81 23.30
N GLY A 242 -14.70 -2.80 22.13
CA GLY A 242 -13.59 -1.93 21.77
C GLY A 242 -13.76 -1.26 20.42
N GLY A 243 -12.91 -0.28 20.17
CA GLY A 243 -12.92 0.51 18.96
C GLY A 243 -11.68 1.38 18.86
N TYR A 244 -11.66 2.22 17.83
CA TYR A 244 -10.53 3.10 17.52
C TYR A 244 -10.94 4.56 17.64
N TYR A 245 -9.96 5.40 17.90
CA TYR A 245 -10.03 6.86 17.83
C TYR A 245 -8.68 7.42 17.41
N ALA A 246 -8.65 8.68 16.98
CA ALA A 246 -7.41 9.38 16.71
C ALA A 246 -7.39 10.74 17.40
N ASP A 247 -6.26 11.11 17.98
CA ASP A 247 -6.04 12.42 18.61
C ASP A 247 -4.58 12.87 18.46
N LYS A 248 -4.11 13.74 19.35
CA LYS A 248 -2.74 14.30 19.34
C LYS A 248 -1.79 13.58 20.29
N ASP A 249 -2.23 12.58 21.05
CA ASP A 249 -1.40 11.84 22.00
C ASP A 249 -0.51 10.83 21.27
N TYR A 250 0.80 11.01 21.35
CA TYR A 250 1.76 10.12 20.71
C TYR A 250 2.16 8.91 21.56
N THR A 251 1.62 8.69 22.75
CA THR A 251 2.15 7.69 23.71
C THR A 251 1.65 6.27 23.44
N ASN A 252 0.35 6.06 23.33
CA ASN A 252 -0.28 4.73 23.28
C ASN A 252 -0.76 4.37 21.87
N THR A 253 0.08 4.58 20.86
CA THR A 253 -0.28 4.34 19.46
C THR A 253 -0.49 2.85 19.18
N LEU A 254 -1.24 2.54 18.11
CA LEU A 254 -1.37 1.17 17.61
C LEU A 254 -0.01 0.57 17.21
N SER A 255 0.21 -0.69 17.58
CA SER A 255 1.40 -1.45 17.17
C SER A 255 1.21 -2.14 15.81
N HIS A 256 -0.01 -2.59 15.50
CA HIS A 256 -0.35 -3.29 14.25
C HIS A 256 -0.61 -2.34 13.06
N TYR A 257 -0.75 -1.04 13.33
CA TYR A 257 -0.89 -0.01 12.30
C TYR A 257 0.07 1.12 12.64
N SER A 258 1.23 1.11 12.01
CA SER A 258 2.34 2.00 12.38
C SER A 258 1.91 3.47 12.37
N ALA A 259 2.14 4.19 13.46
CA ALA A 259 1.80 5.60 13.60
C ALA A 259 2.85 6.56 12.99
N GLY A 260 4.04 6.03 12.68
CA GLY A 260 5.07 6.75 11.92
C GLY A 260 5.43 6.06 10.61
N ARG A 261 6.09 6.80 9.73
CA ARG A 261 6.54 6.39 8.39
C ARG A 261 7.97 6.89 8.15
N ALA A 262 8.75 6.10 7.42
CA ALA A 262 10.04 6.52 6.89
C ALA A 262 9.83 7.21 5.54
N ILE A 263 10.17 8.49 5.46
CA ILE A 263 10.08 9.29 4.23
C ILE A 263 11.48 9.65 3.76
N ASP A 264 11.78 9.28 2.51
CA ASP A 264 13.06 9.48 1.84
C ASP A 264 13.04 10.79 1.03
N ILE A 265 13.01 11.91 1.74
CA ILE A 265 12.96 13.24 1.13
C ILE A 265 14.13 13.44 0.15
N ALA A 266 15.34 13.05 0.53
CA ALA A 266 16.53 13.20 -0.30
C ALA A 266 16.44 12.42 -1.60
N GLY A 267 15.96 11.16 -1.56
CA GLY A 267 15.75 10.35 -2.76
C GLY A 267 14.67 10.92 -3.68
N LEU A 268 13.59 11.49 -3.12
CA LEU A 268 12.54 12.16 -3.90
C LEU A 268 13.09 13.41 -4.61
N GLU A 269 13.86 14.25 -3.91
CA GLU A 269 14.47 15.46 -4.50
C GLU A 269 15.49 15.12 -5.58
N SER A 270 16.37 14.16 -5.31
CA SER A 270 17.37 13.71 -6.28
C SER A 270 16.72 13.15 -7.55
N THR A 271 15.66 12.35 -7.39
CA THR A 271 14.92 11.79 -8.53
C THR A 271 14.21 12.88 -9.32
N HIS A 272 13.55 13.84 -8.66
CA HIS A 272 12.90 14.96 -9.32
C HIS A 272 13.91 15.79 -10.12
N ALA A 273 15.02 16.20 -9.51
CA ALA A 273 16.05 17.00 -10.16
C ALA A 273 16.62 16.29 -11.40
N ARG A 274 16.91 14.98 -11.29
CA ARG A 274 17.40 14.16 -12.41
C ARG A 274 16.40 14.11 -13.57
N LEU A 275 15.12 13.85 -13.29
CA LEU A 275 14.09 13.74 -14.33
C LEU A 275 13.75 15.11 -14.95
N ALA A 276 13.68 16.16 -14.14
CA ALA A 276 13.42 17.52 -14.61
C ALA A 276 14.53 18.04 -15.53
N ALA A 277 15.79 17.66 -15.27
CA ALA A 277 16.96 18.07 -16.04
C ALA A 277 17.14 17.30 -17.38
N MET A 278 16.33 16.28 -17.67
CA MET A 278 16.42 15.56 -18.95
C MET A 278 16.19 16.51 -20.12
N SER A 279 17.03 16.41 -21.15
CA SER A 279 16.84 17.16 -22.39
C SER A 279 15.62 16.63 -23.16
N ASP A 280 15.04 17.43 -24.05
CA ASP A 280 13.90 16.97 -24.86
C ASP A 280 14.27 15.78 -25.76
N ARG A 281 15.54 15.68 -26.16
CA ARG A 281 16.09 14.50 -26.85
C ARG A 281 16.06 13.27 -25.95
N ASP A 282 16.57 13.36 -24.72
CA ASP A 282 16.59 12.22 -23.79
C ASP A 282 15.16 11.78 -23.44
N VAL A 283 14.24 12.73 -23.31
CA VAL A 283 12.81 12.45 -23.10
C VAL A 283 12.23 11.73 -24.31
N ALA A 284 12.49 12.20 -25.53
CA ALA A 284 12.03 11.53 -26.74
C ALA A 284 12.59 10.11 -26.87
N ASP A 285 13.88 9.89 -26.57
CA ASP A 285 14.55 8.58 -26.61
C ASP A 285 14.01 7.61 -25.53
N MET A 286 13.63 8.14 -24.36
CA MET A 286 12.94 7.38 -23.31
C MET A 286 11.53 6.98 -23.75
N VAL A 287 10.73 7.93 -24.23
CA VAL A 287 9.34 7.69 -24.69
C VAL A 287 9.30 6.77 -25.89
N ALA A 288 10.30 6.82 -26.77
CA ALA A 288 10.44 5.90 -27.90
C ALA A 288 10.47 4.41 -27.46
N ARG A 289 10.92 4.14 -26.23
CA ARG A 289 11.00 2.82 -25.61
C ARG A 289 9.86 2.53 -24.62
N SER A 290 8.94 3.48 -24.43
CA SER A 290 7.84 3.35 -23.48
C SER A 290 6.93 2.16 -23.82
N PRO A 291 6.43 1.41 -22.81
CA PRO A 291 5.42 0.37 -23.02
C PRO A 291 4.09 0.91 -23.56
N LEU A 292 3.84 2.23 -23.51
CA LEU A 292 2.60 2.85 -23.99
C LEU A 292 2.63 3.26 -25.47
N ARG A 293 3.78 3.27 -26.14
CA ARG A 293 3.93 3.77 -27.52
C ARG A 293 3.33 2.84 -28.59
N GLY A 294 2.75 1.70 -28.18
CA GLY A 294 2.32 0.64 -29.09
C GLY A 294 3.50 -0.08 -29.76
N GLY A 295 3.22 -1.20 -30.41
CA GLY A 295 4.24 -2.02 -31.06
C GLY A 295 3.92 -3.52 -30.97
N ALA A 296 4.88 -4.35 -31.38
CA ALA A 296 4.76 -5.80 -31.25
C ALA A 296 4.67 -6.20 -29.78
N THR A 297 3.91 -7.26 -29.49
CA THR A 297 3.84 -7.83 -28.14
C THR A 297 5.23 -8.29 -27.69
N ARG A 298 5.57 -8.10 -26.41
CA ARG A 298 6.86 -8.47 -25.84
C ARG A 298 6.68 -9.38 -24.62
N ALA A 299 7.68 -10.21 -24.37
CA ALA A 299 7.72 -11.00 -23.14
C ALA A 299 7.83 -10.08 -21.92
N LEU A 300 7.14 -10.45 -20.85
CA LEU A 300 7.34 -9.85 -19.53
C LEU A 300 8.62 -10.42 -18.89
N PRO A 301 9.17 -9.76 -17.85
CA PRO A 301 10.31 -10.29 -17.13
C PRO A 301 10.13 -11.74 -16.67
N THR A 302 11.19 -12.54 -16.78
CA THR A 302 11.11 -13.99 -16.56
C THR A 302 10.61 -14.35 -15.15
N TYR A 303 11.11 -13.67 -14.11
CA TYR A 303 10.94 -14.06 -12.70
C TYR A 303 10.29 -12.99 -11.83
N PHE A 304 8.98 -13.08 -11.58
CA PHE A 304 8.28 -12.13 -10.70
C PHE A 304 8.52 -12.38 -9.20
N SER A 305 9.14 -13.51 -8.85
CA SER A 305 9.36 -13.95 -7.47
C SER A 305 10.68 -13.49 -6.87
N ILE A 306 11.65 -13.06 -7.69
CA ILE A 306 12.97 -12.58 -7.21
C ILE A 306 12.84 -11.17 -6.65
N ARG A 307 12.13 -10.31 -7.39
CA ARG A 307 11.58 -9.05 -6.93
C ARG A 307 10.33 -8.74 -7.73
N GLU A 308 9.54 -7.82 -7.20
CA GLU A 308 8.38 -7.31 -7.91
C GLU A 308 8.79 -6.63 -9.24
N VAL A 309 7.97 -6.83 -10.27
CA VAL A 309 8.09 -6.13 -11.55
C VAL A 309 7.58 -4.72 -11.38
N ASP A 310 8.31 -3.74 -11.92
CA ASP A 310 7.95 -2.33 -11.89
C ASP A 310 7.97 -1.72 -13.31
N PHE A 311 7.47 -0.51 -13.48
CA PHE A 311 7.38 0.18 -14.77
C PHE A 311 8.70 0.22 -15.56
N PRO A 312 9.88 0.50 -14.94
CA PRO A 312 11.14 0.49 -15.66
C PRO A 312 11.44 -0.85 -16.36
N ASP A 313 10.98 -1.97 -15.81
CA ASP A 313 11.18 -3.31 -16.38
C ASP A 313 10.34 -3.57 -17.63
N LEU A 314 9.36 -2.71 -17.90
CA LEU A 314 8.43 -2.85 -19.03
C LEU A 314 8.91 -2.09 -20.28
N PHE A 315 9.95 -1.26 -20.17
CA PHE A 315 10.50 -0.52 -21.30
C PHE A 315 11.17 -1.45 -22.33
N VAL A 316 11.19 -1.03 -23.59
CA VAL A 316 11.90 -1.74 -24.65
C VAL A 316 13.39 -1.76 -24.33
N GLY A 317 13.98 -2.96 -24.32
CA GLY A 317 15.39 -3.18 -23.99
C GLY A 317 15.69 -3.21 -22.49
N ALA A 318 14.68 -3.12 -21.62
CA ALA A 318 14.88 -3.29 -20.18
C ALA A 318 15.15 -4.76 -19.83
N THR A 319 16.06 -4.98 -18.89
CA THR A 319 16.36 -6.31 -18.34
C THR A 319 16.20 -6.28 -16.83
N MET A 320 15.30 -7.11 -16.31
CA MET A 320 15.19 -7.35 -14.87
C MET A 320 16.24 -8.37 -14.44
N ALA A 321 17.45 -7.88 -14.19
CA ALA A 321 18.58 -8.72 -13.81
C ALA A 321 18.32 -9.42 -12.46
N THR A 322 18.72 -10.69 -12.39
CA THR A 322 18.74 -11.45 -11.14
C THR A 322 19.95 -11.06 -10.30
N PRO A 323 19.88 -11.11 -8.96
CA PRO A 323 21.03 -10.81 -8.13
C PRO A 323 22.16 -11.83 -8.38
N THR A 324 23.41 -11.40 -8.25
CA THR A 324 24.54 -12.34 -8.23
C THR A 324 24.54 -13.13 -6.93
N VAL A 325 24.60 -14.45 -7.03
CA VAL A 325 24.64 -15.39 -5.91
C VAL A 325 25.94 -16.17 -5.97
N PRO A 326 26.81 -16.10 -4.94
CA PRO A 326 28.02 -16.92 -4.87
C PRO A 326 27.69 -18.41 -4.73
N GLU A 327 28.55 -19.27 -5.26
CA GLU A 327 28.40 -20.72 -5.11
C GLU A 327 28.31 -21.17 -3.65
N SER A 328 29.10 -20.56 -2.76
CA SER A 328 29.07 -20.86 -1.32
C SER A 328 27.71 -20.59 -0.68
N GLU A 329 26.99 -19.55 -1.11
CA GLU A 329 25.65 -19.26 -0.62
C GLU A 329 24.63 -20.27 -1.15
N ALA A 330 24.69 -20.60 -2.45
CA ALA A 330 23.81 -21.60 -3.04
C ALA A 330 24.00 -22.98 -2.40
N GLN A 331 25.26 -23.40 -2.19
CA GLN A 331 25.60 -24.63 -1.48
C GLN A 331 25.08 -24.61 -0.04
N GLY A 332 25.22 -23.49 0.68
CA GLY A 332 24.68 -23.32 2.03
C GLY A 332 23.16 -23.49 2.10
N LEU A 333 22.43 -22.91 1.15
CA LEU A 333 20.96 -23.06 1.07
C LEU A 333 20.53 -24.51 0.81
N VAL A 334 21.25 -25.24 -0.04
CA VAL A 334 20.99 -26.67 -0.31
C VAL A 334 21.36 -27.54 0.89
N GLN A 335 22.47 -27.26 1.57
CA GLN A 335 22.87 -27.97 2.79
C GLN A 335 21.84 -27.76 3.91
N ASP A 336 21.28 -26.56 4.06
CA ASP A 336 20.25 -26.26 5.06
C ASP A 336 18.93 -27.02 4.82
N LEU A 337 18.61 -27.38 3.56
CA LEU A 337 17.51 -28.32 3.28
C LEU A 337 17.81 -29.70 3.87
N GLY A 338 19.06 -30.17 3.75
CA GLY A 338 19.47 -31.50 4.16
C GLY A 338 18.61 -32.57 3.50
N GLN A 339 17.94 -33.40 4.30
CA GLN A 339 16.99 -34.41 3.82
C GLN A 339 15.55 -33.90 3.71
N LYS A 340 15.28 -32.64 4.08
CA LYS A 340 13.94 -32.05 4.03
C LYS A 340 13.66 -31.49 2.63
N SER A 341 12.38 -31.37 2.30
CA SER A 341 11.92 -30.69 1.08
C SER A 341 11.44 -29.25 1.33
N TYR A 342 11.79 -28.68 2.48
CA TYR A 342 11.36 -27.34 2.90
C TYR A 342 12.34 -26.72 3.88
N TRP A 343 12.36 -25.38 3.91
CA TRP A 343 12.95 -24.60 5.00
C TRP A 343 11.89 -24.19 6.00
N THR A 344 12.30 -24.08 7.27
CA THR A 344 11.52 -23.41 8.29
C THR A 344 12.16 -22.09 8.68
N SER A 345 11.33 -21.13 9.03
CA SER A 345 11.74 -19.87 9.63
C SER A 345 10.81 -19.55 10.81
N PRO A 346 11.26 -18.73 11.78
CA PRO A 346 10.37 -18.21 12.82
C PRO A 346 9.21 -17.46 12.17
N VAL A 347 7.97 -17.84 12.50
CA VAL A 347 6.79 -17.12 12.02
C VAL A 347 6.74 -15.74 12.70
N PRO A 348 6.47 -14.65 11.97
CA PRO A 348 6.45 -13.31 12.57
C PRO A 348 5.33 -13.16 13.61
N GLU A 349 4.18 -13.76 13.35
CA GLU A 349 2.97 -13.60 14.16
C GLU A 349 2.20 -14.93 14.28
N ILE A 350 1.52 -15.11 15.39
CA ILE A 350 0.58 -16.20 15.69
C ILE A 350 -0.82 -15.60 15.91
N VAL A 351 -1.84 -16.44 15.97
CA VAL A 351 -3.23 -16.03 16.24
C VAL A 351 -3.79 -16.81 17.43
N ASN A 352 -4.75 -16.22 18.14
CA ASN A 352 -5.57 -16.97 19.07
C ASN A 352 -6.48 -17.94 18.30
N ALA A 353 -6.75 -19.12 18.88
CA ALA A 353 -7.78 -19.99 18.36
C ALA A 353 -9.14 -19.29 18.48
N TYR A 354 -10.00 -19.42 17.48
CA TYR A 354 -11.35 -18.85 17.54
C TYR A 354 -12.18 -19.53 18.64
N GLN A 355 -12.78 -18.73 19.53
CA GLN A 355 -13.56 -19.21 20.68
C GLN A 355 -15.04 -18.79 20.64
N GLY A 356 -15.50 -18.22 19.52
CA GLY A 356 -16.80 -17.57 19.43
C GLY A 356 -16.72 -16.07 19.72
N ASP A 357 -17.89 -15.46 19.98
CA ASP A 357 -17.99 -14.03 20.27
C ASP A 357 -17.36 -13.69 21.63
N GLY A 358 -16.63 -12.59 21.66
CA GLY A 358 -16.01 -12.07 22.88
C GLY A 358 -17.01 -11.40 23.82
N PRO A 359 -16.61 -11.13 25.07
CA PRO A 359 -17.46 -10.42 26.02
C PRO A 359 -17.80 -9.02 25.51
N ALA A 360 -19.10 -8.70 25.53
CA ALA A 360 -19.60 -7.38 25.15
C ALA A 360 -19.42 -6.31 26.24
N ALA A 361 -19.16 -6.71 27.50
CA ALA A 361 -18.98 -5.77 28.60
C ALA A 361 -17.76 -4.86 28.39
N ALA A 362 -17.88 -3.58 28.78
CA ALA A 362 -16.82 -2.59 28.62
C ALA A 362 -15.53 -3.04 29.31
N TYR A 363 -14.42 -3.03 28.55
CA TYR A 363 -13.08 -3.16 29.09
C TYR A 363 -12.44 -1.77 29.20
N THR A 364 -12.18 -1.32 30.44
CA THR A 364 -11.60 0.00 30.74
C THR A 364 -10.10 -0.04 31.04
N GLY A 365 -9.48 -1.22 30.97
CA GLY A 365 -8.06 -1.39 31.18
C GLY A 365 -7.20 -0.88 30.01
N THR A 366 -5.89 -0.96 30.18
CA THR A 366 -4.90 -0.41 29.22
C THR A 366 -4.06 -1.49 28.54
N ALA A 367 -4.18 -2.76 28.92
CA ALA A 367 -3.25 -3.83 28.54
C ALA A 367 -3.15 -4.08 27.03
N TYR A 368 -4.16 -3.66 26.25
CA TYR A 368 -4.25 -3.93 24.81
C TYR A 368 -3.99 -2.70 23.91
N ARG A 369 -3.84 -1.48 24.47
CA ARG A 369 -3.81 -0.23 23.69
C ARG A 369 -2.71 -0.16 22.62
N SER A 370 -1.53 -0.71 22.93
CA SER A 370 -0.36 -0.73 22.05
C SER A 370 0.11 -2.16 21.73
N LYS A 371 -0.84 -3.09 21.66
CA LYS A 371 -0.59 -4.49 21.31
C LYS A 371 -1.33 -4.87 20.03
N HIS A 372 -0.79 -5.85 19.31
CA HIS A 372 -1.35 -6.30 18.04
C HIS A 372 -2.72 -6.97 18.23
N VAL A 373 -2.90 -7.65 19.36
CA VAL A 373 -4.10 -8.41 19.72
C VAL A 373 -4.68 -7.91 21.03
N GLY A 374 -5.99 -8.07 21.16
CA GLY A 374 -6.77 -7.86 22.36
C GLY A 374 -6.83 -9.07 23.29
N ASP A 375 -7.98 -9.35 23.89
CA ASP A 375 -8.20 -10.53 24.75
C ASP A 375 -8.21 -11.85 23.95
N PRO A 376 -8.33 -13.03 24.60
CA PRO A 376 -8.28 -14.33 23.91
C PRO A 376 -9.35 -14.58 22.83
N TYR A 377 -10.38 -13.74 22.72
CA TYR A 377 -11.39 -13.81 21.66
C TYR A 377 -11.00 -13.00 20.43
N ASP A 378 -10.01 -12.09 20.54
CA ASP A 378 -9.43 -11.36 19.42
C ASP A 378 -8.48 -12.29 18.64
N THR A 379 -8.81 -12.57 17.38
CA THR A 379 -8.01 -13.45 16.50
C THR A 379 -6.99 -12.68 15.67
N SER A 380 -6.78 -11.38 15.96
CA SER A 380 -5.75 -10.58 15.30
C SER A 380 -4.36 -11.23 15.45
N PRO A 381 -3.54 -11.27 14.39
CA PRO A 381 -2.17 -11.77 14.46
C PRO A 381 -1.33 -10.97 15.45
N TYR A 382 -0.47 -11.62 16.22
CA TYR A 382 0.47 -10.97 17.15
C TYR A 382 1.80 -11.73 17.27
N PRO A 383 2.92 -11.03 17.56
CA PRO A 383 4.20 -11.68 17.80
C PRO A 383 4.16 -12.52 19.09
N ALA A 384 4.51 -13.82 18.98
CA ALA A 384 4.54 -14.73 20.14
C ALA A 384 5.54 -14.29 21.23
N ASP A 385 6.57 -13.55 20.85
CA ASP A 385 7.63 -13.02 21.71
C ASP A 385 7.31 -11.61 22.28
N ASN A 386 6.17 -11.02 21.90
CA ASN A 386 5.66 -9.76 22.42
C ASN A 386 4.12 -9.74 22.48
N PRO A 387 3.48 -10.66 23.23
CA PRO A 387 2.03 -10.66 23.40
C PRO A 387 1.60 -9.55 24.39
N PRO A 388 0.30 -9.36 24.65
CA PRO A 388 -0.16 -8.53 25.76
C PRO A 388 0.42 -8.99 27.11
N ASP A 389 0.77 -8.04 27.97
CA ASP A 389 1.37 -8.32 29.29
C ASP A 389 0.30 -8.57 30.37
N VAL A 390 -0.66 -9.44 30.05
CA VAL A 390 -1.81 -9.80 30.90
C VAL A 390 -2.20 -11.26 30.67
N ALA A 391 -2.68 -11.95 31.72
CA ALA A 391 -3.16 -13.32 31.59
C ALA A 391 -4.32 -13.42 30.55
N PRO A 392 -4.41 -14.51 29.76
CA PRO A 392 -3.59 -15.73 29.82
C PRO A 392 -2.34 -15.70 28.92
N TYR A 393 -1.97 -14.53 28.36
CA TYR A 393 -0.83 -14.45 27.48
C TYR A 393 0.49 -14.72 28.21
N VAL A 394 1.36 -15.45 27.52
CA VAL A 394 2.71 -15.76 27.98
C VAL A 394 3.65 -15.58 26.80
N LYS A 395 4.74 -14.83 27.01
CA LYS A 395 5.80 -14.66 26.02
C LYS A 395 6.43 -16.02 25.68
N LYS A 396 6.53 -16.32 24.39
CA LYS A 396 7.07 -17.58 23.88
C LYS A 396 8.04 -17.29 22.73
N ASP A 397 8.92 -18.24 22.46
CA ASP A 397 9.72 -18.20 21.24
C ASP A 397 8.83 -18.28 20.01
N LYS A 398 9.25 -17.60 18.94
CA LYS A 398 8.55 -17.66 17.65
C LYS A 398 8.62 -19.08 17.09
N PRO A 399 7.47 -19.74 16.86
CA PRO A 399 7.46 -21.11 16.38
C PRO A 399 7.97 -21.19 14.94
N GLN A 400 8.56 -22.32 14.58
CA GLN A 400 9.14 -22.56 13.27
C GLN A 400 8.07 -23.09 12.29
N PHE A 401 7.88 -22.39 11.18
CA PHE A 401 6.92 -22.76 10.13
C PHE A 401 7.56 -22.65 8.75
N ILE A 402 6.90 -23.23 7.74
CA ILE A 402 7.18 -22.88 6.35
C ILE A 402 6.64 -21.47 6.14
N VAL A 403 7.53 -20.47 6.06
CA VAL A 403 7.16 -19.07 5.85
C VAL A 403 7.32 -18.75 4.37
N THR A 404 6.21 -18.44 3.69
CA THR A 404 6.16 -18.26 2.22
C THR A 404 7.17 -17.22 1.72
N SER A 405 7.32 -16.09 2.39
CA SER A 405 8.27 -15.04 1.98
C SER A 405 9.72 -15.53 2.07
N GLU A 406 10.08 -16.23 3.14
CA GLU A 406 11.42 -16.80 3.31
C GLU A 406 11.69 -17.94 2.32
N TRP A 407 10.69 -18.77 2.05
CA TRP A 407 10.79 -19.80 1.02
C TRP A 407 11.03 -19.17 -0.36
N ILE A 408 10.23 -18.16 -0.73
CA ILE A 408 10.38 -17.43 -2.00
C ILE A 408 11.75 -16.78 -2.08
N ARG A 409 12.21 -16.14 -1.00
CA ARG A 409 13.53 -15.49 -0.95
C ARG A 409 14.66 -16.52 -1.20
N ARG A 410 14.68 -17.63 -0.46
CA ARG A 410 15.70 -18.68 -0.58
C ARG A 410 15.67 -19.34 -1.96
N MET A 411 14.49 -19.68 -2.46
CA MET A 411 14.33 -20.22 -3.82
C MET A 411 14.75 -19.21 -4.89
N GLY A 412 14.43 -17.93 -4.72
CA GLY A 412 14.85 -16.86 -5.62
C GLY A 412 16.37 -16.76 -5.73
N ARG A 413 17.12 -16.98 -4.64
CA ARG A 413 18.58 -17.07 -4.67
C ARG A 413 19.08 -18.28 -5.45
N LEU A 414 18.50 -19.46 -5.24
CA LEU A 414 18.87 -20.67 -6.00
C LEU A 414 18.54 -20.54 -7.50
N ILE A 415 17.40 -19.95 -7.84
CA ILE A 415 17.01 -19.65 -9.23
C ILE A 415 18.02 -18.69 -9.85
N ALA A 416 18.37 -17.61 -9.16
CA ALA A 416 19.35 -16.63 -9.63
C ALA A 416 20.75 -17.22 -9.82
N TYR A 417 21.10 -18.27 -9.06
CA TYR A 417 22.35 -19.01 -9.22
C TYR A 417 22.34 -19.91 -10.47
N ILE A 418 21.29 -20.72 -10.65
CA ILE A 418 21.23 -21.75 -11.70
C ILE A 418 20.84 -21.17 -13.06
N ALA A 419 19.97 -20.16 -13.07
CA ALA A 419 19.40 -19.55 -14.27
C ALA A 419 19.42 -18.01 -14.17
N PRO A 420 20.61 -17.38 -14.14
CA PRO A 420 20.71 -15.93 -14.02
C PRO A 420 20.14 -15.20 -15.24
N VAL A 421 19.46 -14.10 -15.00
CA VAL A 421 19.15 -13.07 -16.03
C VAL A 421 20.15 -11.94 -15.84
N ARG A 422 20.86 -11.55 -16.90
CA ARG A 422 21.95 -10.57 -16.88
C ARG A 422 21.65 -9.37 -17.75
#